data_AF-G2Q8M9-F1
#
_entry.id   AF-G2Q8M9-F1
#
_cell.length_a   1.000
_cell.length_b   1.000
_cell.length_c   1.000
_cell.angle_alpha   90.00
_cell.angle_beta   90.00
_cell.angle_gamma   90.00
#
_symmetry.space_group_name_H-M   'P 1'
#
loop_
_entity.id
_entity.type
_entity.pdbx_description
1 polymer ?
#
loop_
_entity_poly.entity_id
_entity_poly.type
_entity_poly.pdbx_seq_one_letter_code
_entity_poly.pdbx_strand_id
1 'polypeptide(L)'
;MTKSDLDMLLEMGFEQARAELAVKKTGGLQQALNWLEENQDKPLEELQASQAAGGGTEGGEEEGAASTIPPGATAASLVCNECGKKFRNRDLASFHASKTDHTDFSESTEEIAPLTEEEKKAKLEELRQKLKEKRANQSIIDREEARRNEQIRQKATRESQDIKEELQRKEQMKEAARKRQEKLEDIEAKKRIKARIEADRLERKRREEDAKAMREGKPLPSQTAPPTALATPAALSSGSSAATARLRLQTKNGNLVKSYPSETTLFEVAQQIEAELGAPVQRFSLTFPKKTFEAGVDFGQTLAEAGLAPSAVLVVN
;
A
#
# COMPACT_ATOMS: atom_id res chain seq x y z
N MET A 1 11.82 -35.48 2.96
CA MET A 1 10.73 -36.24 2.31
C MET A 1 9.77 -35.20 1.75
N THR A 2 9.64 -35.10 0.43
CA THR A 2 8.63 -34.23 -0.19
C THR A 2 7.27 -34.87 0.05
N LYS A 3 6.37 -34.18 0.76
CA LYS A 3 4.99 -34.65 0.97
C LYS A 3 4.34 -34.84 -0.40
N SER A 4 3.51 -35.87 -0.56
CA SER A 4 2.79 -36.08 -1.81
C SER A 4 1.71 -35.00 -1.98
N ASP A 5 1.34 -34.68 -3.22
CA ASP A 5 0.27 -33.71 -3.50
C ASP A 5 -1.06 -34.13 -2.85
N LEU A 6 -1.30 -35.44 -2.72
CA LEU A 6 -2.43 -36.01 -2.01
C LEU A 6 -2.37 -35.74 -0.50
N ASP A 7 -1.21 -35.93 0.12
CA ASP A 7 -1.04 -35.63 1.55
C ASP A 7 -1.25 -34.14 1.85
N MET A 8 -0.81 -33.25 0.94
CA MET A 8 -1.03 -31.81 1.08
C MET A 8 -2.53 -31.45 1.01
N LEU A 9 -3.29 -32.09 0.12
CA LEU A 9 -4.74 -31.87 0.01
C LEU A 9 -5.49 -32.43 1.24
N LEU A 10 -5.05 -33.56 1.80
CA LEU A 10 -5.58 -34.08 3.05
C LEU A 10 -5.28 -33.15 4.23
N GLU A 11 -4.06 -32.59 4.31
CA GLU A 11 -3.69 -31.60 5.33
C GLU A 11 -4.51 -30.29 5.21
N MET A 12 -4.94 -29.93 4.00
CA MET A 12 -5.84 -28.80 3.74
C MET A 12 -7.31 -29.10 4.08
N GLY A 13 -7.65 -30.33 4.47
CA GLY A 13 -8.99 -30.73 4.91
C GLY A 13 -9.92 -31.19 3.79
N PHE A 14 -9.41 -31.51 2.60
CA PHE A 14 -10.24 -32.09 1.54
C PHE A 14 -10.53 -33.58 1.81
N GLU A 15 -11.72 -34.02 1.42
CA GLU A 15 -12.15 -35.41 1.54
C GLU A 15 -11.26 -36.33 0.67
N GLN A 16 -10.77 -37.43 1.25
CA GLN A 16 -9.79 -38.31 0.61
C GLN A 16 -10.21 -38.80 -0.79
N ALA A 17 -11.48 -39.18 -0.95
CA ALA A 17 -12.01 -39.64 -2.24
C ALA A 17 -11.99 -38.55 -3.32
N ARG A 18 -12.25 -37.27 -2.96
CA ARG A 18 -12.18 -36.13 -3.89
C ARG A 18 -10.74 -35.76 -4.21
N ALA A 19 -9.87 -35.74 -3.20
CA ALA A 19 -8.46 -35.41 -3.38
C ALA A 19 -7.75 -36.42 -4.29
N GLU A 20 -8.01 -37.72 -4.13
CA GLU A 20 -7.51 -38.75 -5.03
C GLU A 20 -8.00 -38.56 -6.47
N LEU A 21 -9.26 -38.20 -6.65
CA LEU A 21 -9.86 -37.97 -7.95
C LEU A 21 -9.24 -36.75 -8.64
N ALA A 22 -9.04 -35.67 -7.89
CA ALA A 22 -8.41 -34.44 -8.36
C ALA A 22 -6.97 -34.66 -8.80
N VAL A 23 -6.16 -35.34 -7.98
CA VAL A 23 -4.76 -35.65 -8.30
C VAL A 23 -4.67 -36.57 -9.52
N LYS A 24 -5.56 -37.57 -9.64
CA LYS A 24 -5.64 -38.46 -10.81
C LYS A 24 -6.03 -37.73 -12.10
N LYS A 25 -6.87 -36.69 -12.02
CA LYS A 25 -7.32 -35.90 -13.19
C LYS A 25 -6.31 -34.86 -13.65
N THR A 26 -5.59 -34.24 -12.73
CA THR A 26 -4.87 -32.99 -12.99
C THR A 26 -3.36 -33.10 -12.91
N GLY A 27 -2.84 -34.17 -12.28
CA GLY A 27 -1.41 -34.49 -12.26
C GLY A 27 -0.51 -33.52 -11.48
N GLY A 28 -1.06 -32.53 -10.77
CA GLY A 28 -0.29 -31.61 -9.94
C GLY A 28 -1.15 -30.79 -8.96
N LEU A 29 -0.57 -30.46 -7.80
CA LEU A 29 -1.27 -29.82 -6.67
C LEU A 29 -2.10 -28.58 -7.05
N GLN A 30 -1.54 -27.60 -7.77
CA GLN A 30 -2.28 -26.37 -8.10
C GLN A 30 -3.48 -26.63 -9.02
N GLN A 31 -3.33 -27.56 -9.96
CA GLN A 31 -4.40 -27.93 -10.88
C GLN A 31 -5.46 -28.75 -10.15
N ALA A 32 -5.06 -29.59 -9.20
CA ALA A 32 -5.95 -30.35 -8.33
C ALA A 32 -6.80 -29.42 -7.44
N LEU A 33 -6.22 -28.35 -6.92
CA LEU A 33 -6.93 -27.34 -6.13
C LEU A 33 -8.00 -26.60 -6.96
N ASN A 34 -7.64 -26.12 -8.16
CA ASN A 34 -8.60 -25.46 -9.05
C ASN A 34 -9.74 -26.41 -9.45
N TRP A 35 -9.42 -27.68 -9.74
CA TRP A 35 -10.43 -28.69 -10.07
C TRP A 35 -11.33 -29.01 -8.88
N LEU A 36 -10.79 -29.06 -7.66
CA LEU A 36 -11.59 -29.25 -6.45
C LEU A 36 -12.52 -28.07 -6.21
N GLU A 37 -12.06 -26.83 -6.41
CA GLU A 37 -12.86 -25.61 -6.29
C GLU A 37 -14.04 -25.59 -7.27
N GLU A 38 -13.81 -25.91 -8.54
CA GLU A 38 -14.85 -25.96 -9.57
C GLU A 38 -15.86 -27.09 -9.39
N ASN A 39 -15.53 -28.12 -8.60
CA ASN A 39 -16.35 -29.31 -8.40
C ASN A 39 -16.77 -29.51 -6.93
N GLN A 40 -16.70 -28.48 -6.07
CA GLN A 40 -17.13 -28.58 -4.67
C GLN A 40 -18.62 -28.90 -4.54
N ASP A 41 -19.45 -28.31 -5.39
CA ASP A 41 -20.92 -28.44 -5.31
C ASP A 41 -21.47 -29.74 -5.92
N LYS A 42 -20.63 -30.52 -6.60
CA LYS A 42 -21.05 -31.77 -7.24
C LYS A 42 -20.95 -32.94 -6.25
N PRO A 43 -21.97 -33.82 -6.19
CA PRO A 43 -21.89 -35.02 -5.38
C PRO A 43 -20.80 -35.96 -5.92
N LEU A 44 -20.08 -36.61 -5.00
CA LEU A 44 -18.98 -37.53 -5.30
C LEU A 44 -19.36 -38.63 -6.30
N GLU A 45 -20.60 -39.09 -6.23
CA GLU A 45 -21.15 -40.15 -7.08
C GLU A 45 -21.26 -39.72 -8.55
N GLU A 46 -21.57 -38.45 -8.82
CA GLU A 46 -21.65 -37.89 -10.18
C GLU A 46 -20.24 -37.64 -10.77
N LEU A 47 -19.29 -37.26 -9.92
CA LEU A 47 -17.88 -37.10 -10.29
C LEU A 47 -17.21 -38.45 -10.61
N GLN A 48 -17.58 -39.51 -9.89
CA GLN A 48 -17.12 -40.87 -10.17
C GLN A 48 -17.81 -41.47 -11.41
N ALA A 49 -19.10 -41.22 -11.61
CA ALA A 49 -19.82 -41.67 -12.81
C ALA A 49 -19.29 -41.02 -14.10
N SER A 50 -18.98 -39.71 -14.06
CA SER A 50 -18.35 -39.00 -15.17
C SER A 50 -16.90 -39.43 -15.41
N GLN A 51 -16.22 -39.98 -14.41
CA GLN A 51 -14.90 -40.59 -14.57
C GLN A 51 -14.98 -41.97 -15.24
N ALA A 52 -15.97 -42.80 -14.87
CA ALA A 52 -16.19 -44.11 -15.49
C ALA A 52 -16.60 -44.00 -16.98
N ALA A 53 -17.27 -42.91 -17.36
CA ALA A 53 -17.61 -42.62 -18.75
C ALA A 53 -16.47 -41.99 -19.57
N GLY A 54 -15.38 -41.54 -18.93
CA GLY A 54 -14.34 -40.71 -19.54
C GLY A 54 -12.98 -41.38 -19.76
N GLY A 55 -12.92 -42.71 -19.74
CA GLY A 55 -11.69 -43.49 -19.93
C GLY A 55 -11.56 -44.10 -21.33
N GLY A 56 -11.39 -43.27 -22.36
CA GLY A 56 -11.13 -43.74 -23.72
C GLY A 56 -10.77 -42.60 -24.66
N THR A 57 -9.58 -42.65 -25.23
CA THR A 57 -9.05 -41.68 -26.20
C THR A 57 -9.67 -41.90 -27.59
N GLU A 58 -9.77 -40.79 -28.34
CA GLU A 58 -9.91 -40.65 -29.80
C GLU A 58 -11.30 -40.42 -30.39
N GLY A 59 -11.28 -39.66 -31.49
CA GLY A 59 -12.43 -39.16 -32.22
C GLY A 59 -13.11 -40.17 -33.12
N GLY A 60 -14.14 -39.67 -33.82
CA GLY A 60 -14.81 -40.36 -34.91
C GLY A 60 -16.16 -40.94 -34.52
N GLU A 61 -17.20 -40.36 -35.13
CA GLU A 61 -18.40 -41.01 -35.68
C GLU A 61 -19.08 -42.10 -34.84
N GLU A 62 -20.35 -41.88 -34.49
CA GLU A 62 -21.42 -42.85 -34.73
C GLU A 62 -22.77 -42.11 -34.68
N GLU A 63 -23.60 -42.45 -35.66
CA GLU A 63 -24.99 -42.04 -35.76
C GLU A 63 -25.86 -42.79 -34.73
N GLY A 64 -27.12 -42.35 -34.61
CA GLY A 64 -28.20 -43.28 -34.30
C GLY A 64 -28.71 -43.29 -32.87
N ALA A 65 -29.40 -42.22 -32.47
CA ALA A 65 -30.51 -42.32 -31.54
C ALA A 65 -31.76 -41.76 -32.21
N ALA A 66 -32.45 -42.65 -32.91
CA ALA A 66 -33.78 -42.43 -33.46
C ALA A 66 -34.77 -42.16 -32.31
N SER A 67 -35.03 -40.89 -32.02
CA SER A 67 -36.26 -40.47 -31.37
C SER A 67 -37.31 -40.27 -32.45
N THR A 68 -38.24 -41.22 -32.53
CA THR A 68 -39.47 -41.15 -33.31
C THR A 68 -40.24 -39.88 -32.92
N ILE A 69 -40.20 -38.86 -33.77
CA ILE A 69 -41.06 -37.67 -33.67
C ILE A 69 -42.22 -37.85 -34.68
N PRO A 70 -43.49 -37.67 -34.27
CA PRO A 70 -44.65 -37.85 -35.13
C PRO A 70 -44.66 -36.86 -36.31
N PRO A 71 -45.33 -37.18 -37.45
CA PRO A 71 -45.29 -36.34 -38.64
C PRO A 71 -46.20 -35.13 -38.45
N GLY A 72 -45.60 -33.95 -38.24
CA GLY A 72 -46.34 -32.71 -38.19
C GLY A 72 -45.49 -31.54 -37.67
N ALA A 73 -44.93 -30.78 -38.61
CA ALA A 73 -44.20 -29.51 -38.45
C ALA A 73 -42.76 -29.61 -37.92
N THR A 74 -41.80 -29.74 -38.84
CA THR A 74 -40.39 -29.41 -38.58
C THR A 74 -40.02 -28.16 -39.38
N ALA A 75 -39.86 -27.03 -38.70
CA ALA A 75 -39.32 -25.82 -39.29
C ALA A 75 -37.85 -26.04 -39.68
N ALA A 76 -37.55 -25.96 -40.98
CA ALA A 76 -36.24 -26.25 -41.53
C ALA A 76 -35.19 -25.14 -41.28
N SER A 77 -35.60 -23.96 -40.78
CA SER A 77 -34.72 -22.85 -40.42
C SER A 77 -35.40 -21.87 -39.44
N LEU A 78 -34.62 -21.18 -38.61
CA LEU A 78 -35.10 -20.14 -37.68
C LEU A 78 -34.59 -18.77 -38.15
N VAL A 79 -35.43 -17.74 -38.19
CA VAL A 79 -35.07 -16.38 -38.57
C VAL A 79 -35.19 -15.47 -37.37
N CYS A 80 -34.14 -14.73 -37.05
CA CYS A 80 -34.25 -13.67 -36.05
C CYS A 80 -35.03 -12.50 -36.64
N ASN A 81 -36.15 -12.12 -36.04
CA ASN A 81 -37.00 -11.02 -36.51
C ASN A 81 -36.36 -9.65 -36.29
N GLU A 82 -35.42 -9.54 -35.35
CA GLU A 82 -34.73 -8.29 -35.02
C GLU A 82 -33.61 -7.94 -36.02
N CYS A 83 -32.96 -8.96 -36.62
CA CYS A 83 -31.85 -8.74 -37.55
C CYS A 83 -31.96 -9.47 -38.89
N GLY A 84 -33.06 -10.18 -39.14
CA GLY A 84 -33.34 -10.89 -40.39
C GLY A 84 -32.39 -12.04 -40.73
N LYS A 85 -31.53 -12.46 -39.80
CA LYS A 85 -30.55 -13.54 -40.03
C LYS A 85 -31.24 -14.89 -39.93
N LYS A 86 -31.03 -15.74 -40.94
CA LYS A 86 -31.55 -17.11 -41.01
C LYS A 86 -30.52 -18.09 -40.45
N PHE A 87 -30.96 -18.97 -39.57
CA PHE A 87 -30.17 -19.97 -38.89
C PHE A 87 -30.62 -21.37 -39.31
N ARG A 88 -29.64 -22.24 -39.53
CA ARG A 88 -29.88 -23.61 -39.98
C ARG A 88 -30.41 -24.51 -38.86
N ASN A 89 -29.90 -24.32 -37.64
CA ASN A 89 -30.22 -25.13 -36.47
C ASN A 89 -30.51 -24.23 -35.26
N ARG A 90 -31.22 -24.77 -34.26
CA ARG A 90 -31.55 -24.10 -33.00
C ARG A 90 -30.30 -23.65 -32.22
N ASP A 91 -29.19 -24.39 -32.29
CA ASP A 91 -27.94 -24.06 -31.58
C ASP A 91 -27.22 -22.82 -32.14
N LEU A 92 -27.36 -22.58 -33.45
CA LEU A 92 -26.83 -21.37 -34.09
C LEU A 92 -27.68 -20.14 -33.73
N ALA A 93 -29.00 -20.34 -33.57
CA ALA A 93 -29.91 -19.30 -33.10
C ALA A 93 -29.64 -18.94 -31.63
N SER A 94 -29.39 -19.92 -30.75
CA SER A 94 -29.03 -19.66 -29.35
C SER A 94 -27.67 -18.98 -29.21
N PHE A 95 -26.67 -19.34 -30.02
CA PHE A 95 -25.38 -18.64 -30.04
C PHE A 95 -25.54 -17.19 -30.50
N HIS A 96 -26.35 -16.93 -31.53
CA HIS A 96 -26.68 -15.57 -31.96
C HIS A 96 -27.40 -14.80 -30.85
N ALA A 97 -28.37 -15.42 -30.17
CA ALA A 97 -29.03 -14.84 -29.00
C ALA A 97 -28.03 -14.47 -27.90
N SER A 98 -27.05 -15.33 -27.58
CA SER A 98 -26.05 -15.04 -26.54
C SER A 98 -25.05 -13.95 -26.89
N LYS A 99 -24.86 -13.67 -28.20
CA LYS A 99 -23.84 -12.75 -28.70
C LYS A 99 -24.41 -11.38 -29.05
N THR A 100 -25.68 -11.32 -29.43
CA THR A 100 -26.34 -10.08 -29.83
C THR A 100 -27.57 -9.77 -28.98
N ASP A 101 -27.90 -10.60 -27.99
CA ASP A 101 -29.07 -10.47 -27.11
C ASP A 101 -30.42 -10.40 -27.85
N HIS A 102 -30.51 -11.01 -29.04
CA HIS A 102 -31.77 -11.08 -29.79
C HIS A 102 -32.54 -12.35 -29.43
N THR A 103 -33.81 -12.21 -29.05
CA THR A 103 -34.63 -13.32 -28.53
C THR A 103 -35.80 -13.71 -29.43
N ASP A 104 -36.16 -12.86 -30.40
CA ASP A 104 -37.32 -13.10 -31.25
C ASP A 104 -36.95 -13.87 -32.52
N PHE A 105 -37.28 -15.17 -32.54
CA PHE A 105 -37.06 -16.06 -33.69
C PHE A 105 -38.39 -16.57 -34.27
N SER A 106 -38.56 -16.45 -35.59
CA SER A 106 -39.66 -17.06 -36.35
C SER A 106 -39.18 -18.30 -37.10
N GLU A 107 -40.04 -19.30 -37.19
CA GLU A 107 -39.79 -20.55 -37.92
C GLU A 107 -40.07 -20.33 -39.42
N SER A 108 -39.06 -20.47 -40.28
CA SER A 108 -39.21 -20.39 -41.75
C SER A 108 -38.95 -21.73 -42.43
N THR A 109 -39.75 -22.06 -43.45
CA THR A 109 -39.68 -23.29 -44.24
C THR A 109 -38.66 -23.23 -45.39
N GLU A 110 -37.85 -22.18 -45.47
CA GLU A 110 -36.85 -22.02 -46.52
C GLU A 110 -35.57 -22.79 -46.16
N GLU A 111 -35.34 -23.92 -46.83
CA GLU A 111 -34.10 -24.66 -46.74
C GLU A 111 -32.94 -23.80 -47.25
N ILE A 112 -32.08 -23.32 -46.34
CA ILE A 112 -30.85 -22.61 -46.69
C ILE A 112 -29.98 -23.57 -47.51
N ALA A 113 -29.81 -23.27 -48.80
CA ALA A 113 -28.97 -24.02 -49.71
C ALA A 113 -27.58 -24.22 -49.05
N PRO A 114 -27.08 -25.46 -48.97
CA PRO A 114 -25.78 -25.71 -48.36
C PRO A 114 -24.72 -24.96 -49.18
N LEU A 115 -23.93 -24.13 -48.49
CA LEU A 115 -22.78 -23.41 -49.07
C LEU A 115 -22.02 -24.34 -50.03
N THR A 116 -21.77 -23.87 -51.25
CA THR A 116 -21.08 -24.65 -52.28
C THR A 116 -19.68 -25.04 -51.79
N GLU A 117 -19.14 -26.16 -52.28
CA GLU A 117 -17.85 -26.66 -51.80
C GLU A 117 -16.70 -25.65 -51.99
N GLU A 118 -16.82 -24.76 -52.98
CA GLU A 118 -15.87 -23.70 -53.26
C GLU A 118 -15.93 -22.57 -52.22
N GLU A 119 -17.12 -22.16 -51.79
CA GLU A 119 -17.29 -21.13 -50.75
C GLU A 119 -16.85 -21.64 -49.37
N LYS A 120 -17.04 -22.93 -49.08
CA LYS A 120 -16.52 -23.55 -47.86
C LYS A 120 -15.00 -23.58 -47.85
N LYS A 121 -14.35 -23.90 -48.97
CA LYS A 121 -12.90 -23.88 -49.10
C LYS A 121 -12.34 -22.46 -48.95
N ALA A 122 -12.94 -21.47 -49.62
CA ALA A 122 -12.54 -20.07 -49.49
C ALA A 122 -12.66 -19.56 -48.03
N LYS A 123 -13.75 -19.90 -47.33
CA LYS A 123 -13.95 -19.49 -45.93
C LYS A 123 -12.99 -20.19 -44.97
N LEU A 124 -12.62 -21.44 -45.25
CA LEU A 124 -11.57 -22.15 -44.49
C LEU A 124 -10.19 -21.53 -44.71
N GLU A 125 -9.87 -21.10 -45.93
CA GLU A 125 -8.62 -20.40 -46.24
C GLU A 125 -8.57 -19.02 -45.58
N GLU A 126 -9.66 -18.26 -45.61
CA GLU A 126 -9.78 -16.98 -44.90
C GLU A 126 -9.60 -17.15 -43.38
N LEU A 127 -10.22 -18.17 -42.79
CA LEU A 127 -10.05 -18.48 -41.36
C LEU A 127 -8.60 -18.89 -41.04
N ARG A 128 -7.96 -19.68 -41.91
CA ARG A 128 -6.54 -20.04 -41.76
C ARG A 128 -5.63 -18.82 -41.88
N GLN A 129 -5.93 -17.88 -42.77
CA GLN A 129 -5.18 -16.62 -42.90
C GLN A 129 -5.35 -15.76 -41.64
N LYS A 130 -6.58 -15.58 -41.13
CA LYS A 130 -6.83 -14.84 -39.89
C LYS A 130 -6.15 -15.47 -38.66
N LEU A 131 -6.09 -16.80 -38.58
CA LEU A 131 -5.35 -17.48 -37.51
C LEU A 131 -3.84 -17.27 -37.64
N LYS A 132 -3.28 -17.30 -38.85
CA LYS A 132 -1.87 -17.01 -39.10
C LYS A 132 -1.52 -15.55 -38.73
N GLU A 133 -2.37 -14.60 -39.10
CA GLU A 133 -2.21 -13.18 -38.74
C GLU A 133 -2.29 -12.98 -37.23
N LYS A 134 -3.27 -13.58 -36.55
CA LYS A 134 -3.35 -13.53 -35.08
C LYS A 134 -2.13 -14.14 -34.41
N ARG A 135 -1.64 -15.28 -34.91
CA ARG A 135 -0.42 -15.92 -34.37
C ARG A 135 0.83 -15.07 -34.61
N ALA A 136 0.94 -14.42 -35.76
CA ALA A 136 2.03 -13.49 -36.05
C ALA A 136 1.98 -12.27 -35.13
N ASN A 137 0.82 -11.65 -34.96
CA ASN A 137 0.65 -10.51 -34.06
C ASN A 137 0.93 -10.89 -32.60
N GLN A 138 0.44 -12.06 -32.15
CA GLN A 138 0.74 -12.56 -30.81
C GLN A 138 2.24 -12.76 -30.61
N SER A 139 2.95 -13.33 -31.59
CA SER A 139 4.40 -13.52 -31.48
C SER A 139 5.20 -12.20 -31.41
N ILE A 140 4.69 -11.12 -32.00
CA ILE A 140 5.30 -9.78 -31.90
C ILE A 140 5.08 -9.22 -30.49
N ILE A 141 3.85 -9.31 -29.99
CA ILE A 141 3.49 -8.86 -28.64
C ILE A 141 4.31 -9.63 -27.59
N ASP A 142 4.34 -10.96 -27.68
CA ASP A 142 5.10 -11.81 -26.76
C ASP A 142 6.60 -11.47 -26.78
N ARG A 143 7.15 -11.13 -27.95
CA ARG A 143 8.56 -10.71 -28.09
C ARG A 143 8.82 -9.34 -27.47
N GLU A 144 7.89 -8.40 -27.58
CA GLU A 144 8.00 -7.10 -26.94
C GLU A 144 7.84 -7.18 -25.42
N GLU A 145 6.89 -7.98 -24.94
CA GLU A 145 6.70 -8.26 -23.52
C GLU A 145 7.91 -8.97 -22.92
N ALA A 146 8.48 -9.96 -23.61
CA ALA A 146 9.71 -10.61 -23.19
C ALA A 146 10.88 -9.61 -23.08
N ARG A 147 11.02 -8.70 -24.06
CA ARG A 147 12.03 -7.63 -24.01
C ARG A 147 11.79 -6.67 -22.85
N ARG A 148 10.54 -6.29 -22.58
CA ARG A 148 10.18 -5.41 -21.46
C ARG A 148 10.46 -6.07 -20.11
N ASN A 149 10.09 -7.35 -19.96
CA ASN A 149 10.36 -8.12 -18.75
C ASN A 149 11.86 -8.27 -18.50
N GLU A 150 12.65 -8.51 -19.53
CA GLU A 150 14.11 -8.55 -19.41
C GLU A 150 14.69 -7.19 -19.00
N GLN A 151 14.20 -6.08 -19.56
CA GLN A 151 14.62 -4.74 -19.13
C GLN A 151 14.24 -4.46 -17.68
N ILE A 152 13.08 -4.91 -17.21
CA ILE A 152 12.68 -4.77 -15.81
C ILE A 152 13.62 -5.55 -14.90
N ARG A 153 14.00 -6.79 -15.27
CA ARG A 153 14.97 -7.59 -14.50
C ARG A 153 16.34 -6.91 -14.41
N GLN A 154 16.83 -6.37 -15.52
CA GLN A 154 18.11 -5.67 -15.55
C GLN A 154 18.07 -4.37 -14.74
N LYS A 155 17.00 -3.58 -14.87
CA LYS A 155 16.80 -2.35 -14.07
C LYS A 155 16.70 -2.67 -12.59
N ALA A 156 15.89 -3.65 -12.19
CA ALA A 156 15.76 -4.04 -10.79
C ALA A 156 17.09 -4.50 -10.19
N THR A 157 17.90 -5.26 -10.96
CA THR A 157 19.24 -5.67 -10.52
C THR A 157 20.17 -4.47 -10.36
N ARG A 158 20.18 -3.55 -11.32
CA ARG A 158 20.99 -2.33 -11.27
C ARG A 158 20.56 -1.42 -10.11
N GLU A 159 19.27 -1.15 -9.96
CA GLU A 159 18.72 -0.35 -8.87
C GLU A 159 19.04 -0.97 -7.51
N SER A 160 18.99 -2.30 -7.38
CA SER A 160 19.39 -2.97 -6.13
C SER A 160 20.88 -2.77 -5.79
N GLN A 161 21.75 -2.73 -6.80
CA GLN A 161 23.18 -2.46 -6.63
C GLN A 161 23.42 -0.99 -6.29
N ASP A 162 22.75 -0.08 -7.01
CA ASP A 162 22.85 1.37 -6.80
C ASP A 162 22.35 1.75 -5.39
N ILE A 163 21.24 1.17 -4.92
CA ILE A 163 20.72 1.35 -3.55
C ILE A 163 21.74 0.89 -2.51
N LYS A 164 22.39 -0.26 -2.74
CA LYS A 164 23.40 -0.78 -1.81
C LYS A 164 24.64 0.11 -1.77
N GLU A 165 25.11 0.59 -2.92
CA GLU A 165 26.24 1.51 -2.99
C GLU A 165 25.91 2.86 -2.34
N GLU A 166 24.71 3.40 -2.57
CA GLU A 166 24.26 4.65 -1.95
C GLU A 166 24.15 4.53 -0.42
N LEU A 167 23.63 3.40 0.08
CA LEU A 167 23.58 3.12 1.52
C LEU A 167 25.00 3.09 2.11
N GLN A 168 25.93 2.37 1.48
CA GLN A 168 27.32 2.32 1.92
C GLN A 168 28.00 3.70 1.89
N ARG A 169 27.76 4.50 0.84
CA ARG A 169 28.28 5.88 0.77
C ARG A 169 27.69 6.77 1.86
N LYS A 170 26.39 6.66 2.14
CA LYS A 170 25.72 7.40 3.22
C LYS A 170 26.28 7.01 4.59
N GLU A 171 26.52 5.73 4.83
CA GLU A 171 27.14 5.24 6.07
C GLU A 171 28.56 5.78 6.25
N GLN A 172 29.40 5.73 5.21
CA GLN A 172 30.76 6.28 5.24
C GLN A 172 30.76 7.79 5.48
N MET A 173 29.86 8.53 4.82
CA MET A 173 29.71 9.97 5.04
C MET A 173 29.25 10.29 6.46
N LYS A 174 28.30 9.52 7.00
CA LYS A 174 27.82 9.68 8.38
C LYS A 174 28.92 9.37 9.40
N GLU A 175 29.71 8.32 9.18
CA GLU A 175 30.84 7.99 10.04
C GLU A 175 31.93 9.07 9.98
N ALA A 176 32.26 9.57 8.78
CA ALA A 176 33.21 10.66 8.62
C ALA A 176 32.71 11.96 9.27
N ALA A 177 31.41 12.26 9.18
CA ALA A 177 30.79 13.41 9.84
C ALA A 177 30.81 13.26 11.37
N ARG A 178 30.44 12.09 11.90
CA ARG A 178 30.50 11.80 13.35
C ARG A 178 31.91 11.95 13.88
N LYS A 179 32.91 11.42 13.17
CA LYS A 179 34.32 11.56 13.54
C LYS A 179 34.81 13.01 13.49
N ARG A 180 34.26 13.86 12.61
CA ARG A 180 34.54 15.30 12.59
C ARG A 180 33.88 16.00 13.77
N GLN A 181 32.65 15.65 14.11
CA GLN A 181 31.93 16.18 15.27
C GLN A 181 32.62 15.80 16.58
N GLU A 182 32.94 14.52 16.80
CA GLU A 182 33.69 14.04 17.97
C GLU A 182 35.02 14.81 18.15
N LYS A 183 35.76 15.05 17.05
CA LYS A 183 36.99 15.86 17.10
C LYS A 183 36.74 17.32 17.49
N LEU A 184 35.66 17.94 16.99
CA LEU A 184 35.31 19.32 17.34
C LEU A 184 34.86 19.42 18.80
N GLU A 185 34.04 18.48 19.25
CA GLU A 185 33.59 18.38 20.64
C GLU A 185 34.76 18.15 21.59
N ASP A 186 35.74 17.31 21.23
CA ASP A 186 36.98 17.13 22.00
C ASP A 186 37.81 18.42 22.09
N ILE A 187 37.89 19.18 20.99
CA ILE A 187 38.58 20.47 20.97
C ILE A 187 37.84 21.48 21.83
N GLU A 188 36.51 21.54 21.76
CA GLU A 188 35.68 22.42 22.56
C GLU A 188 35.71 22.06 24.05
N ALA A 189 35.65 20.77 24.39
CA ALA A 189 35.79 20.28 25.75
C ALA A 189 37.14 20.68 26.34
N LYS A 190 38.23 20.51 25.58
CA LYS A 190 39.57 20.98 25.98
C LYS A 190 39.61 22.50 26.16
N LYS A 191 38.95 23.27 25.28
CA LYS A 191 38.84 24.74 25.41
C LYS A 191 38.05 25.13 26.65
N ARG A 192 36.92 24.48 26.95
CA ARG A 192 36.11 24.72 28.16
C ARG A 192 36.89 24.41 29.44
N ILE A 193 37.63 23.31 29.47
CA ILE A 193 38.49 22.96 30.62
C ILE A 193 39.59 24.01 30.79
N LYS A 194 40.26 24.41 29.71
CA LYS A 194 41.27 25.48 29.75
C LYS A 194 40.70 26.81 30.25
N ALA A 195 39.54 27.22 29.76
CA ALA A 195 38.87 28.44 30.20
C ALA A 195 38.49 28.39 31.68
N ARG A 196 38.06 27.22 32.18
CA ARG A 196 37.78 27.03 33.62
C ARG A 196 39.02 27.13 34.48
N ILE A 197 40.15 26.55 34.03
CA ILE A 197 41.44 26.66 34.72
C ILE A 197 41.95 28.11 34.70
N GLU A 198 41.76 28.83 33.60
CA GLU A 198 42.15 30.23 33.49
C GLU A 198 41.29 31.12 34.40
N ALA A 199 39.98 30.91 34.44
CA ALA A 199 39.07 31.60 35.35
C ALA A 199 39.43 31.36 36.83
N ASP A 200 39.67 30.10 37.23
CA ASP A 200 40.08 29.76 38.61
C ASP A 200 41.45 30.37 38.97
N ARG A 201 42.39 30.38 38.01
CA ARG A 201 43.69 31.03 38.19
C ARG A 201 43.56 32.56 38.33
N LEU A 202 42.71 33.19 37.53
CA LEU A 202 42.44 34.63 37.61
C LEU A 202 41.73 34.98 38.92
N GLU A 203 40.79 34.17 39.37
CA GLU A 203 40.09 34.38 40.64
C GLU A 203 41.03 34.23 41.84
N ARG A 204 41.94 33.23 41.82
CA ARG A 204 42.98 33.12 42.84
C ARG A 204 43.93 34.31 42.86
N LYS A 205 44.40 34.75 41.68
CA LYS A 205 45.24 35.95 41.58
C LYS A 205 44.52 37.19 42.10
N ARG A 206 43.25 37.41 41.71
CA ARG A 206 42.44 38.53 42.18
C ARG A 206 42.28 38.48 43.70
N ARG A 207 42.00 37.31 44.27
CA ARG A 207 41.88 37.13 45.72
C ARG A 207 43.20 37.38 46.46
N GLU A 208 44.33 36.98 45.90
CA GLU A 208 45.67 37.25 46.44
C GLU A 208 46.01 38.75 46.36
N GLU A 209 45.68 39.41 45.25
CA GLU A 209 45.83 40.86 45.07
C GLU A 209 44.93 41.64 46.02
N ASP A 210 43.66 41.25 46.16
CA ASP A 210 42.71 41.85 47.11
C ASP A 210 43.21 41.68 48.55
N ALA A 211 43.72 40.49 48.92
CA ALA A 211 44.28 40.25 50.25
C ALA A 211 45.58 41.03 50.50
N LYS A 212 46.43 41.19 49.47
CA LYS A 212 47.65 42.00 49.57
C LYS A 212 47.32 43.49 49.66
N ALA A 213 46.36 43.99 48.90
CA ALA A 213 45.86 45.36 48.97
C ALA A 213 45.25 45.67 50.35
N MET A 214 44.50 44.71 50.92
CA MET A 214 43.95 44.80 52.28
C MET A 214 45.05 44.81 53.35
N ARG A 215 46.17 44.10 53.13
CA ARG A 215 47.34 44.07 54.04
C ARG A 215 48.21 45.33 53.94
N GLU A 216 48.33 45.92 52.75
CA GLU A 216 49.12 47.15 52.50
C GLU A 216 48.32 48.45 52.77
N GLY A 217 47.09 48.35 53.29
CA GLY A 217 46.29 49.50 53.71
C GLY A 217 45.85 50.42 52.57
N LYS A 218 45.76 49.91 51.34
CA LYS A 218 45.24 50.66 50.18
C LYS A 218 43.70 50.55 50.17
N PRO A 219 42.95 51.66 50.09
CA PRO A 219 41.50 51.62 50.16
C PRO A 219 40.93 50.89 48.95
N LEU A 220 40.07 49.88 49.19
CA LEU A 220 39.23 49.29 48.15
C LEU A 220 38.30 50.40 47.60
N PRO A 221 38.15 50.53 46.28
CA PRO A 221 37.08 51.35 45.74
C PRO A 221 35.75 50.72 46.16
N SER A 222 35.05 51.40 47.07
CA SER A 222 33.67 51.13 47.45
C SER A 222 32.82 51.15 46.19
N GLN A 223 32.26 49.99 45.82
CA GLN A 223 31.21 49.92 44.83
C GLN A 223 30.00 50.70 45.34
N THR A 224 29.72 51.80 44.66
CA THR A 224 28.52 52.61 44.84
C THR A 224 27.30 51.76 44.52
N ALA A 225 26.38 51.66 45.48
CA ALA A 225 25.03 51.14 45.24
C ALA A 225 24.31 52.01 44.19
N PRO A 226 23.63 51.43 43.18
CA PRO A 226 22.78 52.21 42.29
C PRO A 226 21.48 52.63 43.01
N PRO A 227 20.96 53.84 42.74
CA PRO A 227 19.77 54.35 43.38
C PRO A 227 18.50 53.69 42.85
N THR A 228 17.57 53.48 43.77
CA THR A 228 16.15 53.21 43.56
C THR A 228 15.55 54.32 42.68
N ALA A 229 15.06 53.98 41.50
CA ALA A 229 14.29 54.87 40.64
C ALA A 229 12.92 54.26 40.31
N LEU A 230 11.95 55.16 40.24
CA LEU A 230 10.51 54.95 40.27
C LEU A 230 9.94 54.16 39.10
N ALA A 231 8.77 53.59 39.38
CA ALA A 231 7.84 52.98 38.45
C ALA A 231 7.38 53.93 37.33
N THR A 232 7.36 53.41 36.10
CA THR A 232 6.41 53.73 35.02
C THR A 232 6.43 52.57 34.01
N PRO A 233 5.34 52.34 33.27
CA PRO A 233 4.93 50.99 32.85
C PRO A 233 5.72 50.47 31.64
N ALA A 234 6.25 49.26 31.78
CA ALA A 234 6.97 48.57 30.73
C ALA A 234 5.99 48.00 29.69
N ALA A 235 6.05 48.57 28.48
CA ALA A 235 5.77 47.83 27.26
C ALA A 235 6.85 46.75 27.06
N LEU A 236 6.40 45.51 26.86
CA LEU A 236 7.01 44.41 26.13
C LEU A 236 8.54 44.22 26.25
N SER A 237 8.96 43.23 27.03
CA SER A 237 10.14 42.43 26.68
C SER A 237 9.85 40.94 26.87
N SER A 238 9.98 40.22 25.76
CA SER A 238 9.86 38.78 25.58
C SER A 238 11.09 38.08 26.16
N GLY A 239 10.96 37.57 27.38
CA GLY A 239 11.96 36.72 28.05
C GLY A 239 11.33 35.40 28.48
N SER A 240 11.91 34.29 28.03
CA SER A 240 11.69 32.88 28.44
C SER A 240 10.31 32.22 28.26
N SER A 241 9.38 32.76 27.47
CA SER A 241 8.15 32.01 27.10
C SER A 241 8.37 30.88 26.08
N ALA A 242 9.61 30.67 25.60
CA ALA A 242 9.94 29.59 24.68
C ALA A 242 10.01 28.21 25.35
N ALA A 243 10.20 28.14 26.68
CA ALA A 243 10.32 26.87 27.39
C ALA A 243 8.95 26.19 27.65
N THR A 244 7.88 26.97 27.75
CA THR A 244 6.52 26.50 28.09
C THR A 244 5.49 27.03 27.11
N ALA A 245 4.67 26.15 26.53
CA ALA A 245 3.58 26.48 25.63
C ALA A 245 2.22 26.44 26.36
N ARG A 246 1.47 27.55 26.29
CA ARG A 246 0.10 27.64 26.83
C ARG A 246 -0.94 27.34 25.75
N LEU A 247 -1.63 26.21 25.88
CA LEU A 247 -2.65 25.77 24.92
C LEU A 247 -4.05 26.07 25.44
N ARG A 248 -4.87 26.71 24.59
CA ARG A 248 -6.33 26.82 24.77
C ARG A 248 -7.00 25.82 23.83
N LEU A 249 -7.59 24.78 24.40
CA LEU A 249 -8.23 23.68 23.71
C LEU A 249 -9.74 23.91 23.68
N GLN A 250 -10.32 24.04 22.50
CA GLN A 250 -11.77 24.11 22.31
C GLN A 250 -12.28 22.68 22.11
N THR A 251 -13.01 22.18 23.09
CA THR A 251 -13.57 20.82 23.08
C THR A 251 -15.09 20.89 23.06
N LYS A 252 -15.77 19.77 22.79
CA LYS A 252 -17.24 19.70 22.84
C LYS A 252 -17.82 20.03 24.22
N ASN A 253 -17.03 19.82 25.28
CA ASN A 253 -17.41 20.05 26.67
C ASN A 253 -17.04 21.46 27.17
N GLY A 254 -16.42 22.30 26.32
CA GLY A 254 -16.01 23.66 26.66
C GLY A 254 -14.55 23.97 26.34
N ASN A 255 -14.08 25.11 26.84
CA ASN A 255 -12.70 25.55 26.63
C ASN A 255 -11.82 25.12 27.80
N LEU A 256 -10.73 24.41 27.51
CA LEU A 256 -9.73 23.99 28.48
C LEU A 256 -8.43 24.77 28.24
N VAL A 257 -7.79 25.29 29.30
CA VAL A 257 -6.51 26.00 29.20
C VAL A 257 -5.47 25.25 30.02
N LYS A 258 -4.42 24.75 29.36
CA LYS A 258 -3.32 24.00 29.98
C LYS A 258 -1.98 24.54 29.52
N SER A 259 -0.96 24.36 30.35
CA SER A 259 0.41 24.80 30.06
C SER A 259 1.31 23.57 30.07
N TYR A 260 2.04 23.38 29.00
CA TYR A 260 2.94 22.23 28.80
C TYR A 260 4.36 22.72 28.48
N PRO A 261 5.40 21.95 28.82
CA PRO A 261 6.74 22.18 28.30
C PRO A 261 6.76 22.16 26.76
N SER A 262 7.63 22.96 26.15
CA SER A 262 7.77 23.03 24.67
C SER A 262 8.18 21.71 24.01
N GLU A 263 8.82 20.82 24.77
CA GLU A 263 9.30 19.51 24.33
C GLU A 263 8.23 18.41 24.38
N THR A 264 7.06 18.66 24.99
CA THR A 264 5.99 17.64 25.03
C THR A 264 5.45 17.38 23.64
N THR A 265 5.13 16.12 23.37
CA THR A 265 4.56 15.71 22.07
C THR A 265 3.06 15.98 22.03
N LEU A 266 2.52 16.15 20.82
CA LEU A 266 1.07 16.25 20.61
C LEU A 266 0.33 15.00 21.11
N PHE A 267 0.97 13.83 21.09
CA PHE A 267 0.45 12.58 21.65
C PHE A 267 0.23 12.65 23.17
N GLU A 268 1.22 13.14 23.94
CA GLU A 268 1.09 13.28 25.38
C GLU A 268 -0.01 14.28 25.75
N VAL A 269 -0.13 15.37 24.98
CA VAL A 269 -1.20 16.34 25.13
C VAL A 269 -2.56 15.71 24.83
N ALA A 270 -2.67 14.88 23.79
CA ALA A 270 -3.89 14.14 23.49
C ALA A 270 -4.28 13.22 24.66
N GLN A 271 -3.36 12.40 25.17
CA GLN A 271 -3.64 11.48 26.27
C GLN A 271 -4.13 12.20 27.55
N GLN A 272 -3.53 13.34 27.88
CA GLN A 272 -3.95 14.13 29.05
C GLN A 272 -5.33 14.76 28.85
N ILE A 273 -5.68 15.14 27.62
CA ILE A 273 -7.01 15.63 27.29
C ILE A 273 -8.03 14.49 27.28
N GLU A 274 -7.69 13.31 26.77
CA GLU A 274 -8.56 12.14 26.77
C GLU A 274 -8.99 11.75 28.19
N ALA A 275 -8.08 11.86 29.15
CA ALA A 275 -8.38 11.63 30.57
C ALA A 275 -9.41 12.64 31.13
N GLU A 276 -9.42 13.88 30.64
CA GLU A 276 -10.37 14.93 31.08
C GLU A 276 -11.66 14.96 30.24
N LEU A 277 -11.61 14.54 28.97
CA LEU A 277 -12.74 14.54 28.04
C LEU A 277 -13.55 13.24 28.07
N GLY A 278 -12.93 12.12 28.48
CA GLY A 278 -13.53 10.79 28.44
C GLY A 278 -13.76 10.23 27.03
N ALA A 279 -13.13 10.82 26.01
CA ALA A 279 -13.25 10.41 24.61
C ALA A 279 -11.90 10.56 23.89
N PRO A 280 -11.58 9.66 22.93
CA PRO A 280 -10.31 9.71 22.21
C PRO A 280 -10.23 10.94 21.30
N VAL A 281 -9.07 11.60 21.29
CA VAL A 281 -8.83 12.79 20.46
C VAL A 281 -8.29 12.34 19.11
N GLN A 282 -9.06 12.59 18.04
CA GLN A 282 -8.67 12.15 16.68
C GLN A 282 -7.91 13.22 15.92
N ARG A 283 -8.23 14.50 16.14
CA ARG A 283 -7.62 15.61 15.41
C ARG A 283 -7.50 16.88 16.24
N PHE A 284 -6.39 17.59 16.06
CA PHE A 284 -6.21 18.97 16.50
C PHE A 284 -6.21 19.90 15.29
N SER A 285 -6.94 21.01 15.34
CA SER A 285 -6.92 22.00 14.26
C SER A 285 -6.68 23.41 14.78
N LEU A 286 -5.74 24.14 14.16
CA LEU A 286 -5.48 25.56 14.38
C LEU A 286 -6.49 26.41 13.60
N THR A 287 -6.96 27.50 14.22
CA THR A 287 -7.89 28.44 13.57
C THR A 287 -7.19 29.34 12.55
N PHE A 288 -5.97 29.80 12.86
CA PHE A 288 -5.18 30.65 11.97
C PHE A 288 -3.67 30.59 12.29
N PRO A 289 -2.79 30.27 11.31
CA PRO A 289 -3.09 29.68 10.00
C PRO A 289 -3.75 28.30 10.16
N LYS A 290 -4.68 27.95 9.26
CA LYS A 290 -5.37 26.65 9.32
C LYS A 290 -4.37 25.52 9.11
N LYS A 291 -4.09 24.78 10.18
CA LYS A 291 -3.28 23.55 10.18
C LYS A 291 -4.03 22.49 10.95
N THR A 292 -4.09 21.28 10.42
CA THR A 292 -4.73 20.12 11.03
C THR A 292 -3.66 19.10 11.34
N PHE A 293 -3.70 18.55 12.55
CA PHE A 293 -2.82 17.48 13.02
C PHE A 293 -3.69 16.25 13.27
N GLU A 294 -3.37 15.15 12.60
CA GLU A 294 -4.14 13.91 12.68
C GLU A 294 -3.44 12.86 13.55
N ALA A 295 -4.23 12.07 14.27
CA ALA A 295 -3.75 10.95 15.07
C ALA A 295 -3.04 9.93 14.17
N GLY A 296 -1.74 9.72 14.39
CA GLY A 296 -0.91 8.74 13.68
C GLY A 296 0.18 9.34 12.79
N VAL A 297 -0.02 10.54 12.24
CA VAL A 297 0.97 11.20 11.36
C VAL A 297 1.71 12.31 12.09
N ASP A 298 0.97 13.19 12.76
CA ASP A 298 1.54 14.42 13.34
C ASP A 298 1.73 14.36 14.85
N PHE A 299 1.17 13.34 15.52
CA PHE A 299 1.17 13.25 16.99
C PHE A 299 2.57 13.02 17.59
N GLY A 300 3.56 12.66 16.76
CA GLY A 300 4.96 12.57 17.15
C GLY A 300 5.71 13.92 17.19
N GLN A 301 5.12 15.00 16.66
CA GLN A 301 5.74 16.33 16.68
C GLN A 301 5.65 16.95 18.09
N THR A 302 6.70 17.67 18.48
CA THR A 302 6.70 18.46 19.71
C THR A 302 5.90 19.76 19.56
N LEU A 303 5.45 20.34 20.67
CA LEU A 303 4.74 21.63 20.65
C LEU A 303 5.59 22.76 20.03
N ALA A 304 6.92 22.68 20.16
CA ALA A 304 7.85 23.60 19.50
C ALA A 304 7.87 23.43 17.97
N GLU A 305 7.97 22.19 17.49
CA GLU A 305 8.01 21.87 16.05
C GLU A 305 6.67 22.17 15.36
N ALA A 306 5.56 21.95 16.04
CA ALA A 306 4.22 22.28 15.56
C ALA A 306 3.94 23.80 15.55
N GLY A 307 4.84 24.62 16.11
CA GLY A 307 4.70 26.08 16.19
C GLY A 307 3.63 26.54 17.19
N LEU A 308 3.42 25.79 18.27
CA LEU A 308 2.38 26.03 19.28
C LEU A 308 2.90 26.78 20.52
N ALA A 309 4.22 26.93 20.66
CA ALA A 309 4.84 27.78 21.66
C ALA A 309 4.95 29.24 21.14
N PRO A 310 4.75 30.27 21.98
CA PRO A 310 4.49 30.25 23.42
C PRO A 310 3.00 30.09 23.80
N SER A 311 2.08 30.30 22.84
CA SER A 311 0.64 30.14 23.08
C SER A 311 -0.10 29.79 21.80
N ALA A 312 -1.05 28.86 21.86
CA ALA A 312 -1.88 28.47 20.72
C ALA A 312 -3.32 28.14 21.11
N VAL A 313 -4.23 28.29 20.15
CA VAL A 313 -5.65 27.90 20.28
C VAL A 313 -5.92 26.74 19.33
N LEU A 314 -6.26 25.58 19.87
CA LEU A 314 -6.53 24.36 19.12
C LEU A 314 -7.99 23.97 19.29
N VAL A 315 -8.63 23.57 18.20
CA VAL A 315 -9.94 22.92 18.24
C VAL A 315 -9.72 21.41 18.23
N VAL A 316 -10.28 20.74 19.22
CA VAL A 316 -10.18 19.29 19.45
C VAL A 316 -11.43 18.64 18.91
N ASN A 317 -11.29 17.65 18.02
CA ASN A 317 -12.45 16.92 17.49
C ASN A 317 -12.26 15.40 17.48
#